data_AF-A0A2G2YY88-F1
#
_entry.id   AF-A0A2G2YY88-F1
#
_cell.length_a   1.000
_cell.length_b   1.000
_cell.length_c   1.000
_cell.angle_alpha   90.00
_cell.angle_beta   90.00
_cell.angle_gamma   90.00
#
_symmetry.space_group_name_H-M   'P 1'
#
loop_
_entity.id
_entity.type
_entity.pdbx_description
1 polymer ?
#
loop_
_entity_poly.entity_id
_entity_poly.type
_entity_poly.pdbx_seq_one_letter_code
_entity_poly.pdbx_strand_id
1 'polypeptide(L)'
;MGSATTVNIDDHIIVSQLKQIADNNMDDTDKLVEEYISNLSMTTIDMSKSLWDVHILNMKTSQAEAISVLRFHHSLGDGIALMYLLLSCFRKSSDPTSLPTLPVSSKDKSNLSISNNRKNIRSLMWQYLVKFWLFIRLLLNTVVDVSLFIATALFLKDSQTPFTVAQGFTKSTRKRFIYRTVSLDDIKFIKSVTNATVNDVILGITQAALSCYIHQRYDVEVKMKSSLQQMRCRATVLGNLRPALGVQAVAEMIEKNAIVVQGNCLGFVIIPINIAQ
;
A
#
# COMPACT_ATOMS: atom_id res chain seq x y z
N MET A 1 -7.87 -1.40 -33.04
CA MET A 1 -7.81 -2.76 -32.48
C MET A 1 -6.35 -3.16 -32.42
N GLY A 2 -5.73 -3.11 -31.23
CA GLY A 2 -4.39 -3.66 -31.06
C GLY A 2 -4.46 -5.18 -31.14
N SER A 3 -3.61 -5.82 -31.95
CA SER A 3 -3.50 -7.28 -31.96
C SER A 3 -3.15 -7.77 -30.55
N ALA A 4 -3.80 -8.84 -30.10
CA ALA A 4 -3.42 -9.50 -28.86
C ALA A 4 -1.91 -9.81 -28.93
N THR A 5 -1.15 -9.32 -27.94
CA THR A 5 0.27 -9.59 -27.86
C THR A 5 0.42 -11.06 -27.50
N THR A 6 1.08 -11.85 -28.34
CA THR A 6 1.32 -13.27 -28.05
C THR A 6 2.34 -13.34 -26.92
N VAL A 7 1.90 -13.73 -25.73
CA VAL A 7 2.75 -13.89 -24.54
C VAL A 7 3.05 -15.38 -24.35
N ASN A 8 4.33 -15.73 -24.32
CA ASN A 8 4.76 -17.09 -23.95
C ASN A 8 4.79 -17.22 -22.41
N ILE A 9 3.93 -18.06 -21.85
CA ILE A 9 3.77 -18.19 -20.39
C ILE A 9 5.00 -18.82 -19.74
N ASP A 10 5.67 -19.74 -20.43
CA ASP A 10 6.81 -20.48 -19.90
C ASP A 10 8.03 -19.57 -19.61
N ASP A 11 8.09 -18.43 -20.30
CA ASP A 11 9.10 -17.40 -20.06
C ASP A 11 8.89 -16.59 -18.78
N HIS A 12 7.70 -16.68 -18.17
CA HIS A 12 7.28 -15.87 -17.02
C HIS A 12 7.07 -16.69 -15.74
N ILE A 13 6.92 -18.02 -15.82
CA ILE A 13 6.73 -18.89 -14.65
C ILE A 13 8.06 -19.57 -14.29
N ILE A 14 8.60 -19.21 -13.13
CA ILE A 14 9.88 -19.70 -12.64
C ILE A 14 9.65 -20.58 -11.41
N VAL A 15 9.80 -21.90 -11.58
CA VAL A 15 9.71 -22.85 -10.46
C VAL A 15 11.10 -23.02 -9.85
N SER A 16 11.27 -22.55 -8.62
CA SER A 16 12.58 -22.58 -7.96
C SER A 16 12.84 -23.92 -7.30
N GLN A 17 13.92 -24.58 -7.71
CA GLN A 17 14.36 -25.88 -7.17
C GLN A 17 15.18 -25.75 -5.89
N LEU A 18 14.73 -24.93 -4.93
CA LEU A 18 15.46 -24.70 -3.68
C LEU A 18 15.39 -25.88 -2.69
N LYS A 19 14.56 -26.89 -2.97
CA LYS A 19 14.37 -28.11 -2.17
C LYS A 19 15.65 -28.94 -1.96
N GLN A 20 16.67 -28.80 -2.80
CA GLN A 20 17.90 -29.58 -2.67
C GLN A 20 18.90 -29.01 -1.63
N ILE A 21 18.67 -27.81 -1.11
CA ILE A 21 19.64 -27.07 -0.29
C ILE A 21 19.21 -26.99 1.19
N ALA A 22 17.93 -27.19 1.49
CA ALA A 22 17.42 -27.10 2.85
C ALA A 22 17.65 -28.43 3.61
N ASP A 23 18.59 -28.42 4.57
CA ASP A 23 18.56 -29.38 5.68
C ASP A 23 17.22 -29.26 6.42
N ASN A 24 16.76 -30.34 7.08
CA ASN A 24 15.40 -30.55 7.61
C ASN A 24 14.86 -29.53 8.66
N ASN A 25 15.46 -28.35 8.82
CA ASN A 25 15.02 -27.30 9.74
C ASN A 25 14.14 -26.24 9.05
N MET A 26 12.98 -25.94 9.64
CA MET A 26 12.03 -24.94 9.12
C MET A 26 12.57 -23.50 9.20
N ASP A 27 13.31 -23.15 10.26
CA ASP A 27 13.91 -21.82 10.43
C ASP A 27 14.92 -21.48 9.33
N ASP A 28 15.61 -22.49 8.80
CA ASP A 28 16.55 -22.32 7.69
C ASP A 28 15.81 -22.16 6.37
N THR A 29 14.64 -22.81 6.22
CA THR A 29 13.77 -22.65 5.05
C THR A 29 13.20 -21.23 4.96
N ASP A 30 12.76 -20.66 6.08
CA ASP A 30 12.26 -19.27 6.12
C ASP A 30 13.33 -18.26 5.70
N LYS A 31 14.57 -18.43 6.21
CA LYS A 31 15.71 -17.59 5.81
C LYS A 31 16.04 -17.72 4.33
N LEU A 32 15.97 -18.92 3.76
CA LEU A 32 16.20 -19.14 2.33
C LEU A 32 15.17 -18.41 1.47
N VAL A 33 13.89 -18.39 1.88
CA VAL A 33 12.86 -17.59 1.20
C VAL A 33 13.16 -16.10 1.30
N GLU A 34 13.49 -15.60 2.50
CA GLU A 34 13.86 -14.19 2.70
C GLU A 34 15.05 -13.80 1.82
N GLU A 35 16.08 -14.65 1.77
CA GLU A 35 17.27 -14.47 0.95
C GLU A 35 16.93 -14.46 -0.54
N TYR A 36 16.08 -15.38 -1.00
CA TYR A 36 15.65 -15.47 -2.38
C TYR A 36 14.92 -14.21 -2.83
N ILE A 37 13.90 -13.77 -2.08
CA ILE A 37 13.13 -12.55 -2.38
C ILE A 37 14.06 -11.33 -2.32
N SER A 38 15.00 -11.33 -1.38
CA SER A 38 15.98 -10.28 -1.24
C SER A 38 16.91 -10.18 -2.47
N ASN A 39 17.39 -11.32 -2.98
CA ASN A 39 18.19 -11.36 -4.20
C ASN A 39 17.36 -10.95 -5.43
N LEU A 40 16.08 -11.35 -5.48
CA LEU A 40 15.16 -10.98 -6.54
C LEU A 40 14.95 -9.46 -6.64
N SER A 41 15.11 -8.73 -5.53
CA SER A 41 15.02 -7.26 -5.52
C SER A 41 16.20 -6.55 -6.18
N MET A 42 17.31 -7.27 -6.42
CA MET A 42 18.49 -6.74 -7.10
C MET A 42 18.48 -7.02 -8.60
N THR A 43 17.63 -7.94 -9.07
CA THR A 43 17.55 -8.29 -10.48
C THR A 43 16.54 -7.41 -11.20
N THR A 44 16.79 -7.16 -12.49
CA THR A 44 15.85 -6.45 -13.36
C THR A 44 14.99 -7.44 -14.13
N ILE A 45 13.74 -7.09 -14.38
CA ILE A 45 12.90 -7.84 -15.32
C ILE A 45 13.47 -7.62 -16.74
N ASP A 46 13.49 -8.67 -17.54
CA ASP A 46 13.89 -8.60 -18.94
C ASP A 46 12.89 -7.74 -19.74
N MET A 47 13.39 -6.60 -20.24
CA MET A 47 12.58 -5.63 -20.98
C MET A 47 12.23 -6.09 -22.40
N SER A 48 12.81 -7.20 -22.89
CA SER A 48 12.45 -7.80 -24.17
C SER A 48 11.13 -8.61 -24.12
N LYS A 49 10.64 -8.90 -22.92
CA LYS A 49 9.43 -9.69 -22.67
C LYS A 49 8.37 -8.84 -21.96
N SER A 50 7.19 -9.44 -21.71
CA SER A 50 6.18 -8.79 -20.88
C SER A 50 6.74 -8.52 -19.48
N LEU A 51 6.47 -7.35 -18.91
CA LEU A 51 7.19 -6.84 -17.75
C LEU A 51 6.71 -7.41 -16.39
N TRP A 52 6.48 -8.71 -16.33
CA TRP A 52 6.05 -9.43 -15.15
C TRP A 52 6.66 -10.84 -15.10
N ASP A 53 6.81 -11.40 -13.91
CA ASP A 53 7.16 -12.81 -13.71
C ASP A 53 6.58 -13.34 -12.39
N VAL A 54 6.46 -14.66 -12.30
CA VAL A 54 5.92 -15.39 -11.15
C VAL A 54 6.92 -16.45 -10.73
N HIS A 55 7.37 -16.36 -9.49
CA HIS A 55 8.29 -17.33 -8.90
C HIS A 55 7.54 -18.22 -7.93
N ILE A 56 7.52 -19.54 -8.20
CA ILE A 56 6.89 -20.53 -7.34
C ILE A 56 7.97 -21.21 -6.50
N LEU A 57 7.91 -20.98 -5.20
CA LEU A 57 8.77 -21.57 -4.18
C LEU A 57 8.01 -22.72 -3.52
N ASN A 58 8.17 -23.93 -4.07
CA ASN A 58 7.49 -25.12 -3.58
C ASN A 58 8.26 -25.72 -2.38
N MET A 59 8.29 -24.98 -1.27
CA MET A 59 8.89 -25.37 0.00
C MET A 59 7.97 -24.98 1.15
N LYS A 60 7.95 -25.82 2.19
CA LYS A 60 7.16 -25.59 3.38
C LYS A 60 7.91 -24.66 4.32
N THR A 61 7.36 -23.49 4.58
CA THR A 61 7.84 -22.52 5.58
C THR A 61 7.14 -22.74 6.92
N SER A 62 7.53 -21.99 7.94
CA SER A 62 6.81 -22.00 9.23
C SER A 62 5.34 -21.55 9.13
N GLN A 63 4.99 -20.80 8.07
CA GLN A 63 3.67 -20.17 7.90
C GLN A 63 2.87 -20.67 6.69
N ALA A 64 3.49 -21.35 5.71
CA ALA A 64 2.84 -21.73 4.46
C ALA A 64 3.41 -23.04 3.86
N GLU A 65 2.58 -23.78 3.14
CA GLU A 65 3.00 -25.01 2.42
C GLU A 65 3.81 -24.71 1.15
N ALA A 66 3.59 -23.53 0.55
CA ALA A 66 4.33 -23.01 -0.60
C ALA A 66 4.19 -21.48 -0.67
N ILE A 67 5.13 -20.82 -1.35
CA ILE A 67 5.12 -19.37 -1.54
C ILE A 67 5.16 -19.04 -3.02
N SER A 68 4.32 -18.10 -3.45
CA SER A 68 4.37 -17.50 -4.78
C SER A 68 4.80 -16.04 -4.67
N VAL A 69 5.81 -15.66 -5.45
CA VAL A 69 6.31 -14.29 -5.52
C VAL A 69 5.96 -13.75 -6.90
N LEU A 70 5.06 -12.77 -6.95
CA LEU A 70 4.66 -12.11 -8.18
C LEU A 70 5.40 -10.79 -8.29
N ARG A 71 6.08 -10.58 -9.41
CA ARG A 71 6.85 -9.37 -9.67
C ARG A 71 6.29 -8.66 -10.90
N PHE A 72 6.11 -7.35 -10.77
CA PHE A 72 5.60 -6.50 -11.84
C PHE A 72 6.48 -5.25 -11.96
N HIS A 73 6.75 -4.83 -13.19
CA HIS A 73 7.33 -3.53 -13.41
C HIS A 73 6.28 -2.43 -13.16
N HIS A 74 6.67 -1.36 -12.46
CA HIS A 74 5.74 -0.30 -12.03
C HIS A 74 5.08 0.48 -13.21
N SER A 75 5.59 0.35 -14.43
CA SER A 75 4.92 0.89 -15.61
C SER A 75 3.61 0.19 -15.95
N LEU A 76 3.40 -1.04 -15.49
CA LEU A 76 2.18 -1.81 -15.75
C LEU A 76 0.97 -1.27 -14.98
N GLY A 77 1.21 -0.69 -13.80
CA GLY A 77 0.16 -0.08 -13.00
C GLY A 77 0.53 0.07 -11.54
N ASP A 78 -0.37 0.71 -10.80
CA ASP A 78 -0.25 0.84 -9.36
C ASP A 78 -0.83 -0.39 -8.63
N GLY A 79 -0.75 -0.40 -7.29
CA GLY A 79 -1.23 -1.53 -6.50
C GLY A 79 -2.72 -1.85 -6.70
N ILE A 80 -3.55 -0.86 -7.08
CA ILE A 80 -4.97 -1.06 -7.34
C ILE A 80 -5.19 -1.68 -8.72
N ALA A 81 -4.50 -1.19 -9.76
CA ALA A 81 -4.52 -1.81 -11.07
C ALA A 81 -4.07 -3.28 -11.01
N LEU A 82 -3.03 -3.56 -10.22
CA LEU A 82 -2.57 -4.92 -9.97
C LEU A 82 -3.63 -5.76 -9.22
N MET A 83 -4.32 -5.18 -8.23
CA MET A 83 -5.40 -5.88 -7.53
C MET A 83 -6.54 -6.26 -8.50
N TYR A 84 -6.92 -5.37 -9.42
CA TYR A 84 -7.92 -5.66 -10.44
C TYR A 84 -7.48 -6.81 -11.36
N LEU A 85 -6.23 -6.78 -11.81
CA LEU A 85 -5.65 -7.86 -12.60
C LEU A 85 -5.74 -9.19 -11.86
N LEU A 86 -5.26 -9.25 -10.61
CA LEU A 86 -5.29 -10.47 -9.81
C LEU A 86 -6.72 -11.01 -9.68
N LEU A 87 -7.69 -10.16 -9.31
CA LEU A 87 -9.07 -10.60 -9.18
C LEU A 87 -9.68 -11.10 -10.49
N SER A 88 -9.29 -10.51 -11.63
CA SER A 88 -9.72 -10.99 -12.95
C SER A 88 -9.16 -12.37 -13.30
N CYS A 89 -8.01 -12.76 -12.73
CA CYS A 89 -7.39 -14.08 -12.93
C CYS A 89 -8.01 -15.19 -12.06
N PHE A 90 -8.72 -14.85 -10.98
CA PHE A 90 -9.31 -15.84 -10.07
C PHE A 90 -10.81 -16.01 -10.32
N ARG A 91 -11.34 -17.15 -9.86
CA ARG A 91 -12.77 -17.48 -9.88
C ARG A 91 -13.21 -18.02 -8.53
N LYS A 92 -14.50 -17.91 -8.21
CA LYS A 92 -15.01 -18.46 -6.95
C LYS A 92 -14.90 -19.98 -6.96
N SER A 93 -14.56 -20.58 -5.82
CA SER A 93 -14.59 -22.03 -5.65
C SER A 93 -16.01 -22.60 -5.78
N SER A 94 -17.03 -21.82 -5.39
CA SER A 94 -18.44 -22.20 -5.52
C SER A 94 -19.01 -22.05 -6.93
N ASP A 95 -18.43 -21.17 -7.75
CA ASP A 95 -18.87 -20.88 -9.11
C ASP A 95 -17.67 -20.49 -9.98
N PRO A 96 -17.15 -21.43 -10.80
CA PRO A 96 -15.98 -21.23 -11.67
C PRO A 96 -16.17 -20.16 -12.75
N THR A 97 -17.39 -19.70 -13.01
CA THR A 97 -17.66 -18.66 -14.02
C THR A 97 -17.66 -17.26 -13.43
N SER A 98 -17.77 -17.14 -12.10
CA SER A 98 -17.91 -15.86 -11.41
C SER A 98 -16.60 -15.32 -10.85
N LEU A 99 -16.42 -14.00 -10.95
CA LEU A 99 -15.32 -13.28 -10.32
C LEU A 99 -15.45 -13.27 -8.79
N PRO A 100 -14.34 -13.17 -8.04
CA PRO A 100 -14.38 -13.07 -6.59
C PRO A 100 -15.19 -11.84 -6.14
N THR A 101 -16.08 -12.04 -5.18
CA THR A 101 -16.86 -10.96 -4.58
C THR A 101 -16.09 -10.41 -3.40
N LEU A 102 -15.69 -9.15 -3.47
CA LEU A 102 -15.15 -8.45 -2.31
C LEU A 102 -16.31 -7.80 -1.55
N PRO A 103 -16.34 -7.88 -0.21
CA PRO A 103 -17.32 -7.13 0.57
C PRO A 103 -17.03 -5.65 0.34
N VAL A 104 -17.83 -5.04 -0.54
CA VAL A 104 -17.85 -3.59 -0.65
C VAL A 104 -18.41 -3.12 0.68
N SER A 105 -17.56 -2.52 1.52
CA SER A 105 -18.08 -1.67 2.58
C SER A 105 -18.81 -0.57 1.83
N SER A 106 -20.12 -0.73 1.68
CA SER A 106 -21.01 0.40 1.57
C SER A 106 -20.75 1.19 2.84
N LYS A 107 -19.76 2.08 2.82
CA LYS A 107 -19.93 3.33 3.54
C LYS A 107 -21.29 3.75 3.06
N ASP A 108 -22.26 3.71 3.97
CA ASP A 108 -23.51 4.39 3.77
C ASP A 108 -23.10 5.71 3.14
N LYS A 109 -23.35 5.84 1.84
CA LYS A 109 -23.80 7.10 1.34
C LYS A 109 -25.01 7.28 2.23
N SER A 110 -24.83 7.98 3.35
CA SER A 110 -25.91 8.68 3.98
C SER A 110 -26.43 9.47 2.79
N ASN A 111 -27.40 8.85 2.12
CA ASN A 111 -28.31 9.52 1.25
C ASN A 111 -28.91 10.47 2.26
N LEU A 112 -28.30 11.67 2.37
CA LEU A 112 -29.07 12.87 2.52
C LEU A 112 -29.99 12.79 1.31
N SER A 113 -31.07 12.01 1.46
CA SER A 113 -32.33 12.23 0.82
C SER A 113 -32.65 13.65 1.25
N ILE A 114 -32.15 14.59 0.45
CA ILE A 114 -32.67 15.94 0.42
C ILE A 114 -34.09 15.70 -0.04
N SER A 115 -34.96 15.46 0.95
CA SER A 115 -36.39 15.51 0.80
C SER A 115 -36.65 16.79 0.04
N ASN A 116 -37.22 16.67 -1.15
CA ASN A 116 -37.65 17.78 -1.98
C ASN A 116 -38.86 18.43 -1.31
N ASN A 117 -38.63 19.01 -0.13
CA ASN A 117 -39.54 19.91 0.51
C ASN A 117 -39.27 21.28 -0.12
N ARG A 118 -40.31 21.93 -0.67
CA ARG A 118 -40.22 23.23 -1.36
C ARG A 118 -39.33 24.20 -0.59
N LYS A 119 -38.09 24.39 -1.03
CA LYS A 119 -37.13 25.22 -0.30
C LYS A 119 -37.37 26.69 -0.65
N ASN A 120 -37.73 27.48 0.35
CA ASN A 120 -37.74 28.94 0.29
C ASN A 120 -36.41 29.45 -0.30
N ILE A 121 -36.47 30.48 -1.15
CA ILE A 121 -35.30 31.13 -1.80
C ILE A 121 -34.19 31.45 -0.79
N ARG A 122 -34.54 31.82 0.46
CA ARG A 122 -33.62 32.04 1.58
C ARG A 122 -32.79 30.80 1.97
N SER A 123 -33.39 29.61 1.93
CA SER A 123 -32.72 28.32 2.18
C SER A 123 -31.74 27.95 1.06
N LEU A 124 -32.06 28.34 -0.18
CA LEU A 124 -31.17 28.14 -1.33
C LEU A 124 -29.95 29.06 -1.24
N MET A 125 -30.16 30.35 -0.96
CA MET A 125 -29.08 31.33 -0.75
C MET A 125 -28.14 30.94 0.39
N TRP A 126 -28.68 30.47 1.52
CA TRP A 126 -27.87 29.98 2.63
C TRP A 126 -27.00 28.77 2.24
N GLN A 127 -27.53 27.83 1.45
CA GLN A 127 -26.75 26.69 0.95
C GLN A 127 -25.59 27.13 0.06
N TYR A 128 -25.79 28.14 -0.81
CA TYR A 128 -24.69 28.69 -1.62
C TYR A 128 -23.65 29.42 -0.78
N LEU A 129 -24.06 30.17 0.25
CA LEU A 129 -23.12 30.81 1.18
C LEU A 129 -22.29 29.79 1.96
N VAL A 130 -22.90 28.73 2.48
CA VAL A 130 -22.18 27.64 3.16
C VAL A 130 -21.20 26.95 2.20
N LYS A 131 -21.63 26.64 0.97
CA LYS A 131 -20.74 26.05 -0.05
C LYS A 131 -19.58 26.97 -0.41
N PHE A 132 -19.86 28.27 -0.58
CA PHE A 132 -18.83 29.27 -0.84
C PHE A 132 -17.84 29.38 0.32
N TRP A 133 -18.32 29.40 1.56
CA TRP A 133 -17.47 29.40 2.74
C TRP A 133 -16.59 28.14 2.83
N LEU A 134 -17.16 26.96 2.54
CA LEU A 134 -16.39 25.72 2.46
C LEU A 134 -15.35 25.76 1.35
N PHE A 135 -15.67 26.36 0.20
CA PHE A 135 -14.73 26.56 -0.90
C PHE A 135 -13.58 27.50 -0.52
N ILE A 136 -13.87 28.63 0.15
CA ILE A 136 -12.85 29.54 0.66
C ILE A 136 -11.96 28.84 1.70
N ARG A 137 -12.54 28.08 2.63
CA ARG A 137 -11.76 27.28 3.58
C ARG A 137 -10.86 26.26 2.89
N LEU A 138 -11.37 25.58 1.86
CA LEU A 138 -10.59 24.65 1.06
C LEU A 138 -9.42 25.38 0.39
N LEU A 139 -9.65 26.52 -0.25
CA LEU A 139 -8.58 27.31 -0.87
C LEU A 139 -7.50 27.72 0.14
N LEU A 140 -7.90 28.23 1.30
CA LEU A 140 -6.95 28.64 2.34
C LEU A 140 -6.14 27.45 2.88
N ASN A 141 -6.78 26.31 3.13
CA ASN A 141 -6.07 25.09 3.53
C ASN A 141 -5.10 24.61 2.45
N THR A 142 -5.51 24.61 1.18
CA THR A 142 -4.62 24.26 0.07
C THR A 142 -3.41 25.19 -0.01
N VAL A 143 -3.59 26.50 0.20
CA VAL A 143 -2.46 27.45 0.24
C VAL A 143 -1.50 27.11 1.38
N VAL A 144 -2.02 26.78 2.57
CA VAL A 144 -1.19 26.35 3.70
C VAL A 144 -0.47 25.04 3.38
N ASP A 145 -1.16 24.05 2.83
CA ASP A 145 -0.59 22.74 2.50
C ASP A 145 0.51 22.84 1.44
N VAL A 146 0.28 23.62 0.38
CA VAL A 146 1.28 23.88 -0.67
C VAL A 146 2.48 24.63 -0.10
N SER A 147 2.25 25.63 0.76
CA SER A 147 3.33 26.37 1.41
C SER A 147 4.15 25.47 2.33
N LEU A 148 3.50 24.61 3.11
CA LEU A 148 4.15 23.63 3.99
C LEU A 148 4.93 22.57 3.20
N PHE A 149 4.41 22.15 2.04
CA PHE A 149 5.09 21.24 1.13
C PHE A 149 6.36 21.88 0.54
N ILE A 150 6.28 23.12 0.08
CA ILE A 150 7.45 23.87 -0.42
C ILE A 150 8.46 24.06 0.71
N ALA A 151 8.01 24.47 1.90
CA ALA A 151 8.87 24.60 3.07
C ALA A 151 9.53 23.27 3.45
N THR A 152 8.81 22.16 3.32
CA THR A 152 9.31 20.80 3.51
C THR A 152 10.41 20.44 2.51
N ALA A 153 10.21 20.75 1.24
CA ALA A 153 11.19 20.47 0.19
C ALA A 153 12.47 21.30 0.33
N LEU A 154 12.36 22.56 0.78
CA LEU A 154 13.48 23.50 0.80
C LEU A 154 14.20 23.61 2.16
N PHE A 155 13.46 23.60 3.27
CA PHE A 155 13.99 24.01 4.58
C PHE A 155 13.75 23.00 5.71
N LEU A 156 12.58 22.36 5.76
CA LEU A 156 12.21 21.44 6.83
C LEU A 156 12.66 20.01 6.50
N LYS A 157 13.96 19.80 6.30
CA LYS A 157 14.53 18.47 6.10
C LYS A 157 14.30 17.61 7.35
N ASP A 158 14.01 16.32 7.18
CA ASP A 158 13.88 15.42 8.33
C ASP A 158 15.21 15.25 9.06
N SER A 159 15.14 14.90 10.34
CA SER A 159 16.33 14.61 11.14
C SER A 159 17.11 13.44 10.51
N GLN A 160 18.43 13.40 10.73
CA GLN A 160 19.20 12.20 10.39
C GLN A 160 18.83 11.12 11.39
N THR A 161 18.24 10.03 10.90
CA THR A 161 17.75 8.91 11.70
C THR A 161 18.36 7.61 11.16
N PRO A 162 18.26 6.47 11.87
CA PRO A 162 18.65 5.17 11.32
C PRO A 162 17.82 4.76 10.09
N PHE A 163 16.67 5.42 9.86
CA PHE A 163 15.86 5.25 8.65
C PHE A 163 16.35 6.11 7.49
N THR A 164 17.21 7.10 7.77
CA THR A 164 17.77 7.93 6.72
C THR A 164 18.75 7.09 5.93
N VAL A 165 18.38 6.89 4.68
CA VAL A 165 19.19 6.25 3.66
C VAL A 165 20.60 6.87 3.67
N ALA A 166 21.62 6.06 3.97
CA ALA A 166 23.00 6.52 3.95
C ALA A 166 23.36 7.14 2.59
N GLN A 167 24.13 8.23 2.60
CA GLN A 167 24.64 8.83 1.36
C GLN A 167 25.33 7.75 0.53
N GLY A 168 24.81 7.44 -0.65
CA GLY A 168 25.33 6.39 -1.53
C GLY A 168 24.43 5.17 -1.75
N PHE A 169 23.18 5.16 -1.27
CA PHE A 169 22.20 4.17 -1.73
C PHE A 169 21.98 4.30 -3.24
N THR A 170 22.64 3.42 -3.97
CA THR A 170 22.39 3.21 -5.39
C THR A 170 21.06 2.47 -5.54
N LYS A 171 20.42 2.61 -6.71
CA LYS A 171 19.17 1.91 -7.06
C LYS A 171 19.24 0.36 -6.92
N SER A 172 20.44 -0.20 -6.72
CA SER A 172 20.76 -1.64 -6.71
C SER A 172 21.19 -2.16 -5.33
N THR A 173 20.64 -1.59 -4.25
CA THR A 173 20.89 -2.11 -2.90
C THR A 173 19.94 -3.26 -2.59
N ARG A 174 20.50 -4.36 -2.10
CA ARG A 174 19.75 -5.55 -1.67
C ARG A 174 18.71 -5.14 -0.62
N LYS A 175 17.42 -5.35 -0.90
CA LYS A 175 16.33 -5.10 0.07
C LYS A 175 16.06 -6.35 0.88
N ARG A 176 15.90 -6.23 2.19
CA ARG A 176 15.46 -7.33 3.04
C ARG A 176 13.95 -7.29 3.21
N PHE A 177 13.28 -8.41 2.98
CA PHE A 177 11.85 -8.57 3.17
C PHE A 177 11.63 -9.48 4.36
N ILE A 178 10.87 -9.00 5.34
CA ILE A 178 10.46 -9.77 6.51
C ILE A 178 8.95 -9.63 6.59
N TYR A 179 8.26 -10.74 6.81
CA TYR A 179 6.82 -10.76 7.02
C TYR A 179 6.48 -11.38 8.37
N ARG A 180 5.34 -10.96 8.92
CA ARG A 180 4.77 -11.47 10.16
C ARG A 180 3.26 -11.56 10.01
N THR A 181 2.70 -12.64 10.54
CA THR A 181 1.26 -12.86 10.61
C THR A 181 0.74 -12.23 11.90
N VAL A 182 -0.32 -11.44 11.80
CA VAL A 182 -1.02 -10.85 12.94
C VAL A 182 -2.50 -11.18 12.87
N SER A 183 -3.14 -11.40 14.02
CA SER A 183 -4.56 -11.74 14.10
C SER A 183 -5.42 -10.57 13.64
N LEU A 184 -6.30 -10.81 12.67
CA LEU A 184 -7.28 -9.82 12.23
C LEU A 184 -8.33 -9.54 13.32
N ASP A 185 -8.61 -10.52 14.18
CA ASP A 185 -9.57 -10.37 15.26
C ASP A 185 -9.04 -9.43 16.34
N ASP A 186 -7.75 -9.50 16.64
CA ASP A 186 -7.09 -8.56 17.56
C ASP A 186 -7.12 -7.13 16.99
N ILE A 187 -6.85 -6.99 15.69
CA ILE A 187 -6.93 -5.69 15.00
C ILE A 187 -8.36 -5.13 15.07
N LYS A 188 -9.39 -5.96 14.83
CA LYS A 188 -10.80 -5.56 14.94
C LYS A 188 -11.18 -5.21 16.37
N PHE A 189 -10.66 -5.93 17.35
CA PHE A 189 -10.87 -5.65 18.77
C PHE A 189 -10.31 -4.26 19.13
N ILE A 190 -9.04 -3.99 18.82
CA ILE A 190 -8.41 -2.68 19.08
C ILE A 190 -9.17 -1.56 18.35
N LYS A 191 -9.54 -1.80 17.08
CA LYS A 191 -10.37 -0.88 16.29
C LYS A 191 -11.66 -0.52 17.03
N SER A 192 -12.36 -1.51 17.58
CA SER A 192 -13.64 -1.32 18.27
C SER A 192 -13.48 -0.53 19.58
N VAL A 193 -12.44 -0.83 20.35
CA VAL A 193 -12.16 -0.18 21.64
C VAL A 193 -11.71 1.27 21.46
N THR A 194 -10.91 1.54 20.42
CA THR A 194 -10.35 2.87 20.15
C THR A 194 -11.25 3.75 19.26
N ASN A 195 -12.39 3.22 18.78
CA ASN A 195 -13.26 3.86 17.80
C ASN A 195 -12.50 4.36 16.55
N ALA A 196 -11.51 3.58 16.11
CA ALA A 196 -10.63 3.90 14.99
C ALA A 196 -10.96 3.05 13.74
N THR A 197 -10.20 3.21 12.67
CA THR A 197 -10.24 2.32 11.50
C THR A 197 -9.12 1.27 11.56
N VAL A 198 -9.23 0.22 10.72
CA VAL A 198 -8.17 -0.79 10.61
C VAL A 198 -6.83 -0.16 10.24
N ASN A 199 -6.83 0.82 9.33
CA ASN A 199 -5.61 1.50 8.90
C ASN A 199 -4.98 2.30 10.04
N ASP A 200 -5.79 2.92 10.90
CA ASP A 200 -5.29 3.67 12.07
C ASP A 200 -4.61 2.73 13.07
N VAL A 201 -5.18 1.54 13.30
CA VAL A 201 -4.60 0.52 14.17
C VAL A 201 -3.25 0.04 13.62
N ILE A 202 -3.17 -0.29 12.32
CA ILE A 202 -1.92 -0.73 11.68
C ILE A 202 -0.86 0.37 11.70
N LEU A 203 -1.26 1.62 11.43
CA LEU A 203 -0.37 2.77 11.50
C LEU A 203 0.17 2.97 12.92
N GLY A 204 -0.68 2.84 13.94
CA GLY A 204 -0.30 2.90 15.35
C GLY A 204 0.70 1.82 15.75
N ILE A 205 0.47 0.56 15.35
CA ILE A 205 1.41 -0.57 15.58
C ILE A 205 2.76 -0.27 14.92
N THR A 206 2.74 0.22 13.68
CA THR A 206 3.96 0.56 12.93
C THR A 206 4.72 1.68 13.61
N GLN A 207 4.04 2.75 14.04
CA GLN A 207 4.65 3.86 14.76
C GLN A 207 5.25 3.40 16.11
N ALA A 208 4.55 2.56 16.87
CA ALA A 208 5.04 2.01 18.13
C ALA A 208 6.29 1.13 17.91
N ALA A 209 6.28 0.27 16.89
CA ALA A 209 7.42 -0.57 16.54
C ALA A 209 8.65 0.25 16.13
N LEU A 210 8.46 1.29 15.31
CA LEU A 210 9.53 2.21 14.91
C LEU A 210 10.09 2.99 16.12
N SER A 211 9.22 3.42 17.04
CA SER A 211 9.64 4.07 18.29
C SER A 211 10.48 3.13 19.16
N CYS A 212 10.01 1.90 19.39
CA CYS A 212 10.75 0.89 20.15
C CYS A 212 12.12 0.58 19.53
N TYR A 213 12.18 0.42 18.21
CA TYR A 213 13.43 0.15 17.50
C TYR A 213 14.45 1.27 17.68
N ILE A 214 14.02 2.52 17.53
CA ILE A 214 14.87 3.69 17.75
C ILE A 214 15.36 3.72 19.19
N HIS A 215 14.45 3.57 20.15
CA HIS A 215 14.83 3.60 21.57
C HIS A 215 15.86 2.52 21.91
N GLN A 216 15.67 1.29 21.45
CA GLN A 216 16.65 0.21 21.66
C GLN A 216 18.01 0.52 21.01
N ARG A 217 18.03 1.13 19.82
CA ARG A 217 19.27 1.45 19.12
C ARG A 217 20.04 2.59 19.82
N TYR A 218 19.33 3.61 20.30
CA TYR A 218 19.93 4.80 20.91
C TYR A 218 20.20 4.67 22.42
N ASP A 219 19.55 3.75 23.15
CA ASP A 219 19.92 3.48 24.56
C ASP A 219 21.31 2.79 24.66
N VAL A 220 21.75 2.13 23.58
CA VAL A 220 23.11 1.59 23.44
C VAL A 220 24.14 2.68 23.11
N GLU A 221 23.73 3.79 22.48
CA GLU A 221 24.59 4.95 22.18
C GLU A 221 24.34 6.08 23.18
N VAL A 222 25.07 6.04 24.31
CA VAL A 222 24.93 6.85 25.54
C VAL A 222 24.82 8.40 25.36
N LYS A 223 24.90 8.96 24.15
CA LYS A 223 25.02 10.42 23.91
C LYS A 223 23.79 11.17 23.36
N MET A 224 22.60 10.58 23.21
CA MET A 224 21.50 11.28 22.51
C MET A 224 20.10 11.27 23.13
N LYS A 225 19.95 11.11 24.46
CA LYS A 225 18.62 11.15 25.11
C LYS A 225 17.86 12.48 24.95
N SER A 226 18.55 13.62 24.80
CA SER A 226 17.91 14.93 24.56
C SER A 226 17.51 15.17 23.08
N SER A 227 18.06 14.39 22.14
CA SER A 227 17.83 14.55 20.69
C SER A 227 16.53 13.86 20.21
N LEU A 228 16.13 12.77 20.89
CA LEU A 228 14.97 11.97 20.50
C LEU A 228 13.65 12.74 20.61
N GLN A 229 13.52 13.65 21.58
CA GLN A 229 12.30 14.45 21.79
C GLN A 229 12.03 15.49 20.68
N GLN A 230 12.99 15.73 19.78
CA GLN A 230 12.87 16.67 18.67
C GLN A 230 13.06 16.01 17.30
N MET A 231 12.97 14.68 17.24
CA MET A 231 13.22 13.97 15.99
C MET A 231 12.06 14.19 15.02
N ARG A 232 12.34 14.86 13.90
CA ARG A 232 11.36 15.09 12.84
C ARG A 232 11.37 13.90 11.90
N CYS A 233 10.27 13.15 11.90
CA CYS A 233 10.03 12.05 10.98
C CYS A 233 8.68 12.24 10.31
N ARG A 234 8.60 11.95 9.01
CA ARG A 234 7.37 12.01 8.24
C ARG A 234 7.20 10.74 7.43
N ALA A 235 5.97 10.25 7.33
CA ALA A 235 5.58 9.19 6.42
C ALA A 235 4.90 9.76 5.19
N THR A 236 5.15 9.13 4.05
CA THR A 236 4.39 9.34 2.82
C THR A 236 3.37 8.22 2.69
N VAL A 237 2.09 8.55 2.82
CA VAL A 237 0.98 7.61 2.63
C VAL A 237 0.45 7.77 1.21
N LEU A 238 0.41 6.67 0.46
CA LEU A 238 -0.13 6.65 -0.90
C LEU A 238 -1.62 6.31 -0.87
N GLY A 239 -2.43 7.10 -1.57
CA GLY A 239 -3.88 6.92 -1.71
C GLY A 239 -4.29 6.75 -3.16
N ASN A 240 -5.34 5.95 -3.40
CA ASN A 240 -5.91 5.78 -4.74
C ASN A 240 -6.73 7.03 -5.13
N LEU A 241 -6.47 7.60 -6.31
CA LEU A 241 -7.21 8.75 -6.85
C LEU A 241 -8.38 8.36 -7.73
N ARG A 242 -8.53 7.07 -8.07
CA ARG A 242 -9.65 6.60 -8.87
C ARG A 242 -10.97 6.81 -8.12
N PRO A 243 -12.09 7.01 -8.85
CA PRO A 243 -13.42 6.96 -8.25
C PRO A 243 -13.56 5.66 -7.44
N ALA A 244 -14.27 5.73 -6.32
CA ALA A 244 -14.60 4.56 -5.51
C ALA A 244 -15.64 3.65 -6.22
N LEU A 245 -15.31 3.22 -7.43
CA LEU A 245 -15.91 2.05 -8.04
C LEU A 245 -15.36 0.86 -7.26
N GLY A 246 -16.25 -0.02 -6.79
CA GLY A 246 -15.85 -1.23 -6.09
C GLY A 246 -14.86 -2.01 -6.96
N VAL A 247 -13.84 -2.59 -6.33
CA VAL A 247 -12.77 -3.34 -7.00
C VAL A 247 -13.33 -4.43 -7.93
N GLN A 248 -14.44 -5.05 -7.52
CA GLN A 248 -15.19 -6.03 -8.30
C GLN A 248 -15.81 -5.46 -9.59
N ALA A 249 -16.43 -4.27 -9.53
CA ALA A 249 -17.07 -3.66 -10.70
C ALA A 249 -16.05 -3.35 -11.80
N VAL A 250 -14.84 -2.98 -11.40
CA VAL A 250 -13.75 -2.73 -12.35
C VAL A 250 -13.22 -4.04 -12.95
N ALA A 251 -13.09 -5.11 -12.16
CA ALA A 251 -12.72 -6.43 -12.67
C ALA A 251 -13.75 -6.96 -13.70
N GLU A 252 -15.05 -6.81 -13.43
CA GLU A 252 -16.13 -7.16 -14.38
C GLU A 252 -16.06 -6.32 -15.66
N MET A 253 -15.70 -5.04 -15.56
CA MET A 253 -15.50 -4.18 -16.72
C MET A 253 -14.30 -4.64 -17.56
N ILE A 254 -13.19 -5.05 -16.93
CA ILE A 254 -12.01 -5.57 -17.63
C ILE A 254 -12.37 -6.85 -18.40
N GLU A 255 -13.08 -7.78 -17.77
CA GLU A 255 -13.53 -9.02 -18.41
C GLU A 255 -14.44 -8.77 -19.62
N LYS A 256 -15.30 -7.75 -19.54
CA LYS A 256 -16.19 -7.34 -20.64
C LYS A 256 -15.50 -6.46 -21.70
N ASN A 257 -14.17 -6.32 -21.66
CA ASN A 257 -13.39 -5.44 -22.53
C ASN A 257 -13.89 -3.98 -22.55
N ALA A 258 -14.47 -3.52 -21.43
CA ALA A 258 -14.91 -2.13 -21.29
C ALA A 258 -13.73 -1.19 -21.00
N ILE A 259 -13.89 0.09 -21.34
CA ILE A 259 -12.87 1.11 -21.11
C ILE A 259 -12.72 1.34 -19.59
N VAL A 260 -11.58 0.94 -19.05
CA VAL A 260 -11.19 1.16 -17.66
C VAL A 260 -9.95 2.04 -17.64
N VAL A 261 -9.91 3.00 -16.70
CA VAL A 261 -8.69 3.78 -16.44
C VAL A 261 -7.65 2.86 -15.79
N GLN A 262 -6.81 2.26 -16.64
CA GLN A 262 -5.64 1.46 -16.25
C GLN A 262 -4.39 2.36 -16.18
N GLY A 263 -3.38 1.93 -15.41
CA GLY A 263 -2.13 2.69 -15.21
C GLY A 263 -1.93 3.16 -13.76
N ASN A 264 -1.11 4.19 -13.56
CA ASN A 264 -0.81 4.74 -12.23
C ASN A 264 -1.73 5.92 -11.91
N CYS A 265 -2.57 5.79 -10.89
CA CYS A 265 -3.48 6.85 -10.39
C CYS A 265 -3.42 6.91 -8.87
N LEU A 266 -2.30 7.42 -8.36
CA LEU A 266 -2.01 7.54 -6.95
C LEU A 266 -1.74 9.00 -6.56
N GLY A 267 -2.23 9.37 -5.39
CA GLY A 267 -1.88 10.60 -4.70
C GLY A 267 -1.07 10.24 -3.47
N PHE A 268 -0.39 11.23 -2.90
CA PHE A 268 0.36 11.02 -1.66
C PHE A 268 0.01 12.10 -0.65
N VAL A 269 0.04 11.72 0.63
CA VAL A 269 -0.10 12.61 1.77
C VAL A 269 1.12 12.43 2.65
N ILE A 270 1.72 13.54 3.06
CA ILE A 270 2.84 13.54 4.00
C ILE A 270 2.25 13.74 5.39
N ILE A 271 2.43 12.77 6.28
CA ILE A 271 1.98 12.83 7.66
C ILE A 271 3.19 12.89 8.60
N PRO A 272 3.17 13.72 9.65
CA PRO A 272 4.18 13.65 10.69
C PRO A 272 4.03 12.33 11.47
N ILE A 273 5.13 11.60 11.65
CA ILE A 273 5.20 10.48 12.57
C ILE A 273 5.79 10.99 13.86
N ASN A 274 5.00 10.95 14.93
CA ASN A 274 5.50 11.30 16.24
C ASN A 274 6.24 10.10 16.83
N ILE A 275 7.56 10.18 16.86
CA ILE A 275 8.41 9.21 17.53
C ILE A 275 8.57 9.71 18.97
N ALA A 276 7.52 9.48 19.76
CA ALA A 276 7.48 9.81 21.18
C ALA A 276 7.68 8.54 22.01
N GLN A 277 8.16 8.74 23.25
CA GLN A 277 8.18 7.74 24.32
C GLN A 277 6.78 7.25 24.66
#